data_AF-A0A3N5Q0I0-F1
#
_entry.id   AF-A0A3N5Q0I0-F1
#
_cell.length_a   1.000
_cell.length_b   1.000
_cell.length_c   1.000
_cell.angle_alpha   90.00
_cell.angle_beta   90.00
_cell.angle_gamma   90.00
#
_symmetry.space_group_name_H-M   'P 1'
#
loop_
_entity.id
_entity.type
_entity.pdbx_description
1 polymer ?
#
loop_
_entity_poly.entity_id
_entity_poly.type
_entity_poly.pdbx_seq_one_letter_code
_entity_poly.pdbx_strand_id
1 'polypeptide(L)'
;LQIPGHVIRDDHPLGVTSFQIALEQSSNVVFATAVRMLDDRTYYKYVRDFGFGIPSGIDIPGEIRGLLKKPDQFDENTKLFMSYGYELSATALQVLVAYATIANGGVMMQPRCVKAIRSPEGAVIKNVKPQVVRRVISERTSQILTEMLTGVVERGTGTATRIPGVKIAGKTGTAQRFVGGTYSQQAYTASFVGYYPAHAPRVAMVVMLNKPTTSIYGGTTAAPIFRRVVQKTMTMLELDAGTVEHIAASAEADSVVVPDVRGLQPRTADTVLRQVGLHLEEVADSGVILHQQPYPGQRVERSTALTVKVSPGKHPQHPDVTGLTLRRAIAVLHDAGIEVKVSGTGRVVQQVWHGSTCNLIAR
;
A
#
# COMPACT_ATOMS: atom_id res chain seq x y z
N LEU A 1 1.73 -21.96 -3.57
CA LEU A 1 1.52 -22.67 -4.85
C LEU A 1 2.86 -23.17 -5.35
N GLN A 2 3.04 -24.49 -5.39
CA GLN A 2 4.22 -25.11 -5.99
C GLN A 2 4.13 -24.99 -7.51
N ILE A 3 5.19 -24.50 -8.15
CA ILE A 3 5.34 -24.44 -9.61
C ILE A 3 6.74 -24.95 -9.98
N PRO A 4 7.01 -25.27 -11.24
CA PRO A 4 8.35 -25.71 -11.66
C PRO A 4 9.43 -24.70 -11.22
N GLY A 5 10.42 -25.19 -10.46
CA GLY A 5 11.54 -24.39 -9.94
C GLY A 5 11.24 -23.38 -8.83
N HIS A 6 9.97 -23.12 -8.48
CA HIS A 6 9.60 -22.03 -7.57
C HIS A 6 8.38 -22.32 -6.67
N VAL A 7 8.23 -21.50 -5.63
CA VAL A 7 7.03 -21.51 -4.77
C VAL A 7 6.48 -20.10 -4.67
N ILE A 8 5.28 -19.88 -5.20
CA ILE A 8 4.54 -18.62 -5.03
C ILE A 8 3.87 -18.66 -3.66
N ARG A 9 4.06 -17.60 -2.86
CA ARG A 9 3.53 -17.47 -1.49
C ARG A 9 2.78 -16.15 -1.33
N ASP A 10 1.79 -16.19 -0.45
CA ASP A 10 1.13 -14.99 0.08
C ASP A 10 1.83 -14.57 1.37
N ASP A 11 1.64 -13.30 1.76
CA ASP A 11 2.20 -12.75 3.00
C ASP A 11 1.58 -13.41 4.25
N HIS A 12 0.37 -13.95 4.14
CA HIS A 12 -0.33 -14.70 5.19
C HIS A 12 -1.30 -15.72 4.57
N PRO A 13 -1.63 -16.81 5.28
CA PRO A 13 -2.58 -17.81 4.78
C PRO A 13 -4.01 -17.25 4.75
N LEU A 14 -4.70 -17.42 3.62
CA LEU A 14 -6.09 -17.00 3.43
C LEU A 14 -7.12 -18.14 3.50
N GLY A 15 -6.67 -19.40 3.45
CA GLY A 15 -7.55 -20.56 3.40
C GLY A 15 -8.46 -20.56 2.15
N VAL A 16 -9.66 -21.11 2.29
CA VAL A 16 -10.70 -21.00 1.25
C VAL A 16 -11.21 -19.56 1.25
N THR A 17 -11.07 -18.88 0.12
CA THR A 17 -11.34 -17.46 0.02
C THR A 17 -12.09 -17.11 -1.26
N SER A 18 -12.76 -15.96 -1.28
CA SER A 18 -13.39 -15.43 -2.49
C SER A 18 -12.38 -14.62 -3.30
N PHE A 19 -12.63 -14.45 -4.61
CA PHE A 19 -11.79 -13.61 -5.45
C PHE A 19 -11.77 -12.14 -4.97
N GLN A 20 -12.86 -11.68 -4.35
CA GLN A 20 -12.93 -10.36 -3.70
C GLN A 20 -11.90 -10.25 -2.56
N ILE A 21 -11.93 -11.18 -1.61
CA ILE A 21 -11.01 -11.17 -0.47
C ILE A 21 -9.57 -11.34 -0.96
N ALA A 22 -9.34 -12.16 -1.97
CA ALA A 22 -8.02 -12.30 -2.60
C ALA A 22 -7.49 -10.98 -3.17
N LEU A 23 -8.33 -10.15 -3.81
CA LEU A 23 -7.93 -8.82 -4.25
C LEU A 23 -7.69 -7.88 -3.06
N GLU A 24 -8.58 -7.88 -2.06
CA GLU A 24 -8.48 -7.06 -0.85
C GLU A 24 -7.17 -7.33 -0.08
N GLN A 25 -6.79 -8.60 0.03
CA GLN A 25 -5.60 -9.07 0.74
C GLN A 25 -4.37 -9.25 -0.15
N SER A 26 -4.49 -8.97 -1.45
CA SER A 26 -3.39 -9.04 -2.42
C SER A 26 -2.74 -10.42 -2.57
N SER A 27 -3.54 -11.48 -2.69
CA SER A 27 -3.07 -12.87 -2.77
C SER A 27 -2.39 -13.22 -4.11
N ASN A 28 -1.06 -13.32 -4.10
CA ASN A 28 -0.28 -13.81 -5.24
C ASN A 28 -0.72 -15.20 -5.68
N VAL A 29 -1.03 -16.09 -4.73
CA VAL A 29 -1.43 -17.49 -4.99
C VAL A 29 -2.75 -17.55 -5.77
N VAL A 30 -3.75 -16.76 -5.37
CA VAL A 30 -5.05 -16.76 -6.06
C VAL A 30 -4.91 -16.16 -7.47
N PHE A 31 -4.20 -15.04 -7.65
CA PHE A 31 -3.99 -14.46 -8.98
C PHE A 31 -3.19 -15.40 -9.90
N ALA A 32 -2.13 -16.03 -9.40
CA ALA A 32 -1.35 -17.01 -10.16
C ALA A 32 -2.16 -18.26 -10.50
N THR A 33 -3.13 -18.64 -9.68
CA THR A 33 -4.02 -19.77 -9.98
C THR A 33 -5.09 -19.37 -11.00
N ALA A 34 -5.74 -18.22 -10.80
CA ALA A 34 -6.81 -17.73 -11.65
C ALA A 34 -6.34 -17.44 -13.09
N VAL A 35 -5.11 -16.95 -13.26
CA VAL A 35 -4.58 -16.65 -14.61
C VAL A 35 -4.42 -17.90 -15.48
N ARG A 36 -4.38 -19.10 -14.89
CA ARG A 36 -4.35 -20.37 -15.64
C ARG A 36 -5.63 -20.65 -16.41
N MET A 37 -6.73 -20.00 -16.03
CA MET A 37 -8.01 -20.09 -16.75
C MET A 37 -8.00 -19.34 -18.08
N LEU A 38 -6.99 -18.50 -18.32
CA LEU A 38 -6.82 -17.75 -19.55
C LEU A 38 -5.68 -18.34 -20.38
N ASP A 39 -5.86 -18.44 -21.69
CA ASP A 39 -4.74 -18.71 -22.60
C ASP A 39 -3.77 -17.51 -22.67
N ASP A 40 -2.54 -17.77 -23.08
CA ASP A 40 -1.46 -16.78 -23.07
C ASP A 40 -1.75 -15.58 -23.98
N ARG A 41 -2.43 -15.80 -25.11
CA ARG A 41 -2.76 -14.74 -26.07
C ARG A 41 -3.85 -13.84 -25.50
N THR A 42 -4.88 -14.40 -24.88
CA THR A 42 -5.94 -13.65 -24.20
C THR A 42 -5.36 -12.82 -23.05
N TYR A 43 -4.52 -13.42 -22.20
CA TYR A 43 -3.87 -12.71 -21.11
C TYR A 43 -3.00 -11.55 -21.63
N TYR A 44 -2.08 -11.84 -22.57
CA TYR A 44 -1.23 -10.82 -23.18
C TYR A 44 -2.04 -9.70 -23.83
N LYS A 45 -3.12 -10.04 -24.54
CA LYS A 45 -4.01 -9.06 -25.16
C LYS A 45 -4.55 -8.09 -24.13
N TYR A 46 -5.08 -8.56 -23.00
CA TYR A 46 -5.60 -7.66 -21.95
C TYR A 46 -4.51 -6.79 -21.34
N VAL A 47 -3.35 -7.38 -20.97
CA VAL A 47 -2.23 -6.62 -20.41
C VAL A 47 -1.78 -5.52 -21.39
N ARG A 48 -1.60 -5.86 -22.66
CA ARG A 48 -1.24 -4.90 -23.70
C ARG A 48 -2.33 -3.85 -23.94
N ASP A 49 -3.61 -4.25 -23.97
CA ASP A 49 -4.73 -3.34 -24.25
C ASP A 49 -4.96 -2.34 -23.09
N PHE A 50 -4.58 -2.68 -21.86
CA PHE A 50 -4.47 -1.73 -20.74
C PHE A 50 -3.29 -0.74 -20.87
N GLY A 51 -2.44 -0.89 -21.88
CA GLY A 51 -1.37 0.04 -22.23
C GLY A 51 0.04 -0.41 -21.84
N PHE A 52 0.21 -1.59 -21.24
CA PHE A 52 1.54 -2.08 -20.87
C PHE A 52 2.37 -2.49 -22.10
N GLY A 53 3.67 -2.19 -22.08
CA GLY A 53 4.58 -2.49 -23.18
C GLY A 53 4.48 -1.55 -24.39
N ILE A 54 3.61 -0.54 -24.33
CA ILE A 54 3.37 0.44 -25.41
C ILE A 54 3.50 1.84 -24.81
N PRO A 55 4.16 2.80 -25.49
CA PRO A 55 4.10 4.22 -25.10
C PRO A 55 2.63 4.69 -25.01
N SER A 56 2.30 5.45 -23.96
CA SER A 56 0.96 6.00 -23.77
C SER A 56 0.59 7.07 -24.79
N GLY A 57 1.60 7.67 -25.45
CA GLY A 57 1.41 8.75 -26.42
C GLY A 57 1.20 10.11 -25.73
N ILE A 58 1.68 10.26 -24.50
CA ILE A 58 1.68 11.56 -23.82
C ILE A 58 2.46 12.59 -24.65
N ASP A 59 2.03 13.84 -24.60
CA ASP A 59 2.57 14.97 -25.35
C ASP A 59 3.87 15.57 -24.75
N ILE A 60 4.68 14.70 -24.13
CA ILE A 60 6.01 15.05 -23.58
C ILE A 60 7.09 14.12 -24.16
N PRO A 61 8.31 14.62 -24.40
CA PRO A 61 9.41 13.80 -24.92
C PRO A 61 9.94 12.82 -23.87
N GLY A 62 10.63 11.77 -24.33
CA GLY A 62 11.35 10.83 -23.45
C GLY A 62 10.52 9.71 -22.86
N GLU A 63 9.32 9.45 -23.39
CA GLU A 63 8.51 8.32 -22.94
C GLU A 63 9.17 6.97 -23.27
N ILE A 64 9.21 6.09 -22.27
CA ILE A 64 9.64 4.70 -22.42
C ILE A 64 8.42 3.76 -22.41
N ARG A 65 8.52 2.65 -23.13
CA ARG A 65 7.40 1.69 -23.28
C ARG A 65 7.29 0.64 -22.16
N GLY A 66 8.27 0.58 -21.27
CA GLY A 66 8.42 -0.54 -20.33
C GLY A 66 8.85 -1.84 -21.03
N LEU A 67 8.59 -2.98 -20.40
CA LEU A 67 8.88 -4.32 -20.92
C LEU A 67 7.66 -5.21 -20.74
N LEU A 68 7.19 -5.79 -21.85
CA LEU A 68 6.14 -6.80 -21.87
C LEU A 68 6.56 -7.91 -22.83
N LYS A 69 6.80 -9.12 -22.30
CA LYS A 69 7.09 -10.29 -23.12
C LYS A 69 5.89 -10.62 -24.01
N LYS A 70 6.15 -11.07 -25.23
CA LYS A 70 5.12 -11.59 -26.13
C LYS A 70 4.80 -13.06 -25.79
N PRO A 71 3.63 -13.60 -26.17
CA PRO A 71 3.23 -14.97 -25.81
C PRO A 71 4.21 -16.07 -26.25
N ASP A 72 4.89 -15.89 -27.38
CA ASP A 72 5.93 -16.80 -27.89
C ASP A 72 7.22 -16.80 -27.05
N GLN A 73 7.35 -15.86 -26.12
CA GLN A 73 8.47 -15.73 -25.19
C GLN A 73 8.09 -16.17 -23.76
N PHE A 74 6.87 -16.67 -23.56
CA PHE A 74 6.44 -17.15 -22.25
C PHE A 74 7.02 -18.54 -22.01
N ASP A 75 7.65 -18.72 -20.84
CA ASP A 75 7.86 -20.03 -20.27
C ASP A 75 6.64 -20.45 -19.41
N GLU A 76 6.72 -21.62 -18.80
CA GLU A 76 5.66 -22.19 -17.95
C GLU A 76 5.29 -21.34 -16.73
N ASN A 77 6.16 -20.41 -16.32
CA ASN A 77 5.99 -19.59 -15.12
C ASN A 77 5.72 -18.11 -15.41
N THR A 78 6.05 -17.62 -16.61
CA THR A 78 6.01 -16.20 -16.98
C THR A 78 4.63 -15.59 -16.71
N LYS A 79 3.56 -16.23 -17.21
CA LYS A 79 2.18 -15.75 -16.99
C LYS A 79 1.79 -15.74 -15.50
N LEU A 80 2.29 -16.70 -14.73
CA LEU A 80 2.02 -16.79 -13.29
C LEU A 80 2.64 -15.59 -12.58
N PHE A 81 3.91 -15.30 -12.82
CA PHE A 81 4.61 -14.14 -12.24
C PHE A 81 4.03 -12.80 -12.69
N MET A 82 3.67 -12.68 -13.98
CA MET A 82 3.03 -11.46 -14.49
C MET A 82 1.69 -11.16 -13.83
N SER A 83 0.93 -12.18 -13.42
CA SER A 83 -0.40 -12.00 -12.82
C SER A 83 -0.40 -11.16 -11.53
N TYR A 84 0.73 -11.06 -10.84
CA TYR A 84 0.91 -10.22 -9.65
C TYR A 84 2.08 -9.23 -9.78
N GLY A 85 2.47 -8.89 -11.03
CA GLY A 85 3.31 -7.73 -11.32
C GLY A 85 4.81 -7.98 -11.43
N TYR A 86 5.25 -9.23 -11.61
CA TYR A 86 6.64 -9.59 -11.93
C TYR A 86 6.79 -9.94 -13.41
N GLU A 87 8.00 -10.20 -13.90
CA GLU A 87 8.25 -10.56 -15.32
C GLU A 87 7.85 -9.49 -16.38
N LEU A 88 7.50 -8.29 -15.92
CA LEU A 88 7.20 -7.12 -16.74
C LEU A 88 7.72 -5.85 -16.06
N SER A 89 7.91 -4.78 -16.84
CA SER A 89 8.19 -3.45 -16.30
C SER A 89 7.24 -2.41 -16.90
N ALA A 90 6.81 -1.48 -16.07
CA ALA A 90 5.85 -0.45 -16.44
C ALA A 90 6.27 0.90 -15.87
N THR A 91 5.91 1.97 -16.57
CA THR A 91 6.02 3.32 -16.02
C THR A 91 4.89 3.60 -15.04
N ALA A 92 5.10 4.53 -14.11
CA ALA A 92 4.02 4.99 -13.23
C ALA A 92 2.82 5.53 -14.03
N LEU A 93 3.08 6.16 -15.19
CA LEU A 93 2.06 6.64 -16.10
C LEU A 93 1.24 5.50 -16.71
N GLN A 94 1.86 4.40 -17.15
CA GLN A 94 1.13 3.22 -17.65
C GLN A 94 0.23 2.61 -16.57
N VAL A 95 0.73 2.49 -15.34
CA VAL A 95 -0.08 2.03 -14.19
C VAL A 95 -1.25 2.98 -13.94
N LEU A 96 -1.01 4.29 -13.94
CA LEU A 96 -2.07 5.29 -13.77
C LEU A 96 -3.12 5.22 -14.87
N VAL A 97 -2.71 5.11 -16.14
CA VAL A 97 -3.63 5.01 -17.28
C VAL A 97 -4.47 3.73 -17.21
N ALA A 98 -3.90 2.60 -16.77
CA ALA A 98 -4.66 1.36 -16.57
C ALA A 98 -5.77 1.54 -15.52
N TYR A 99 -5.48 2.18 -14.39
CA TYR A 99 -6.50 2.47 -13.36
C TYR A 99 -7.49 3.55 -13.80
N ALA A 100 -7.04 4.57 -14.52
CA ALA A 100 -7.92 5.58 -15.10
C ALA A 100 -8.87 4.99 -16.14
N THR A 101 -8.46 3.93 -16.85
CA THR A 101 -9.33 3.18 -17.77
C THR A 101 -10.46 2.50 -17.01
N ILE A 102 -10.19 1.90 -15.84
CA ILE A 102 -11.22 1.32 -14.97
C ILE A 102 -12.14 2.43 -14.41
N ALA A 103 -11.55 3.55 -13.98
CA ALA A 103 -12.32 4.71 -13.50
C ALA A 103 -13.26 5.27 -14.58
N ASN A 104 -12.84 5.22 -15.86
CA ASN A 104 -13.57 5.75 -17.00
C ASN A 104 -14.44 4.69 -17.70
N GLY A 105 -15.09 3.82 -16.92
CA GLY A 105 -16.05 2.83 -17.44
C GLY A 105 -15.45 1.84 -18.45
N GLY A 106 -14.15 1.57 -18.38
CA GLY A 106 -13.43 0.64 -19.25
C GLY A 106 -12.87 1.26 -20.53
N VAL A 107 -12.94 2.58 -20.69
CA VAL A 107 -12.44 3.31 -21.88
C VAL A 107 -11.09 3.96 -21.58
N MET A 108 -10.07 3.53 -22.31
CA MET A 108 -8.71 4.07 -22.20
C MET A 108 -8.61 5.37 -22.99
N MET A 109 -8.12 6.41 -22.32
CA MET A 109 -7.87 7.73 -22.88
C MET A 109 -6.37 7.95 -23.09
N GLN A 110 -6.01 8.75 -24.08
CA GLN A 110 -4.64 9.21 -24.26
C GLN A 110 -4.32 10.29 -23.20
N PRO A 111 -3.29 10.11 -22.36
CA PRO A 111 -2.88 11.12 -21.40
C PRO A 111 -2.34 12.37 -22.13
N ARG A 112 -2.50 13.55 -21.50
CA ARG A 112 -2.02 14.82 -22.02
C ARG A 112 -1.65 15.79 -20.90
N CYS A 113 -0.62 16.57 -21.11
CA CYS A 113 -0.23 17.70 -20.29
C CYS A 113 -0.73 19.02 -20.90
N VAL A 114 -0.76 19.14 -22.22
CA VAL A 114 -1.14 20.38 -22.90
C VAL A 114 -2.66 20.48 -23.03
N LYS A 115 -3.21 21.60 -22.53
CA LYS A 115 -4.62 21.96 -22.72
C LYS A 115 -4.82 22.74 -24.02
N ALA A 116 -4.00 23.76 -24.23
CA ALA A 116 -4.05 24.63 -25.39
C ALA A 116 -2.69 25.31 -25.62
N ILE A 117 -2.42 25.68 -26.87
CA ILE A 117 -1.32 26.55 -27.28
C ILE A 117 -1.92 27.92 -27.55
N ARG A 118 -1.32 28.97 -26.98
CA ARG A 118 -1.76 30.36 -27.11
C ARG A 118 -0.67 31.23 -27.71
N SER A 119 -1.07 32.27 -28.43
CA SER A 119 -0.16 33.32 -28.89
C SER A 119 0.31 34.18 -27.71
N PRO A 120 1.36 34.99 -27.87
CA PRO A 120 1.78 35.96 -26.86
C PRO A 120 0.65 36.92 -26.44
N GLU A 121 -0.27 37.24 -27.35
CA GLU A 121 -1.44 38.10 -27.13
C GLU A 121 -2.60 37.36 -26.43
N GLY A 122 -2.42 36.07 -26.11
CA GLY A 122 -3.39 35.26 -25.39
C GLY A 122 -4.42 34.53 -26.27
N ALA A 123 -4.42 34.76 -27.59
CA ALA A 123 -5.33 34.09 -28.52
C ALA A 123 -5.04 32.59 -28.58
N VAL A 124 -6.08 31.75 -28.60
CA VAL A 124 -5.90 30.29 -28.68
C VAL A 124 -5.52 29.90 -30.11
N ILE A 125 -4.30 29.41 -30.29
CA ILE A 125 -3.79 28.90 -31.57
C ILE A 125 -4.29 27.47 -31.80
N LYS A 126 -4.23 26.63 -30.76
CA LYS A 126 -4.62 25.23 -30.85
C LYS A 126 -5.18 24.74 -29.53
N ASN A 127 -6.39 24.18 -29.56
CA ASN A 127 -6.92 23.40 -28.45
C ASN A 127 -6.52 21.93 -28.61
N VAL A 128 -5.93 21.35 -27.57
CA VAL A 128 -5.72 19.90 -27.50
C VAL A 128 -6.98 19.33 -26.86
N LYS A 129 -7.64 18.37 -27.52
CA LYS A 129 -8.86 17.72 -27.00
C LYS A 129 -8.50 16.35 -26.41
N PRO A 130 -9.20 15.86 -25.36
CA PRO A 130 -9.07 14.48 -24.92
C PRO A 130 -9.32 13.51 -26.09
N GLN A 131 -8.53 12.45 -26.17
CA GLN A 131 -8.63 11.44 -27.23
C GLN A 131 -8.94 10.08 -26.64
N VAL A 132 -9.92 9.39 -27.21
CA VAL A 132 -10.24 8.00 -26.89
C VAL A 132 -9.26 7.12 -27.65
N VAL A 133 -8.61 6.19 -26.95
CA VAL A 133 -7.73 5.20 -27.59
C VAL A 133 -8.52 3.95 -27.94
N ARG A 134 -9.19 3.34 -26.95
CA ARG A 134 -9.97 2.10 -27.11
C ARG A 134 -10.86 1.81 -25.89
N ARG A 135 -11.84 0.93 -26.04
CA ARG A 135 -12.50 0.25 -24.92
C ARG A 135 -11.73 -1.04 -24.61
N VAL A 136 -11.28 -1.18 -23.37
CA VAL A 136 -10.49 -2.34 -22.90
C VAL A 136 -11.41 -3.39 -22.25
N ILE A 137 -12.35 -2.92 -21.42
CA ILE A 137 -13.34 -3.75 -20.73
C ILE A 137 -14.74 -3.14 -20.86
N SER A 138 -15.75 -3.96 -20.59
CA SER A 138 -17.13 -3.47 -20.51
C SER A 138 -17.31 -2.54 -19.32
N GLU A 139 -18.29 -1.64 -19.40
CA GLU A 139 -18.66 -0.77 -18.28
C GLU A 139 -19.07 -1.59 -17.04
N ARG A 140 -19.83 -2.66 -17.23
CA ARG A 140 -20.19 -3.60 -16.16
C ARG A 140 -18.97 -4.21 -15.48
N THR A 141 -17.97 -4.65 -16.25
CA THR A 141 -16.71 -5.17 -15.70
C THR A 141 -15.97 -4.08 -14.92
N SER A 142 -15.99 -2.85 -15.43
CA SER A 142 -15.42 -1.68 -14.76
C SER A 142 -16.07 -1.45 -13.39
N GLN A 143 -17.41 -1.45 -13.33
CA GLN A 143 -18.17 -1.27 -12.09
C GLN A 143 -17.87 -2.36 -11.08
N ILE A 144 -17.81 -3.64 -11.51
CA ILE A 144 -17.41 -4.74 -10.63
C ILE A 144 -16.01 -4.47 -10.07
N LEU A 145 -15.03 -4.17 -10.92
CA LEU A 145 -13.67 -3.86 -10.47
C LEU A 145 -13.62 -2.66 -9.51
N THR A 146 -14.42 -1.63 -9.75
CA THR A 146 -14.57 -0.48 -8.85
C THR A 146 -15.00 -0.94 -7.45
N GLU A 147 -16.06 -1.73 -7.34
CA GLU A 147 -16.51 -2.27 -6.03
C GLU A 147 -15.41 -3.09 -5.36
N MET A 148 -14.75 -3.93 -6.15
CA MET A 148 -13.69 -4.78 -5.64
C MET A 148 -12.52 -3.96 -5.07
N LEU A 149 -12.08 -2.94 -5.82
CA LEU A 149 -11.01 -2.01 -5.46
C LEU A 149 -11.40 -1.08 -4.30
N THR A 150 -12.67 -0.73 -4.16
CA THR A 150 -13.18 -0.04 -2.97
C THR A 150 -13.07 -0.94 -1.74
N GLY A 151 -13.33 -2.24 -1.88
CA GLY A 151 -13.10 -3.22 -0.82
C GLY A 151 -11.65 -3.22 -0.28
N VAL A 152 -10.65 -3.02 -1.15
CA VAL A 152 -9.24 -2.93 -0.73
C VAL A 152 -9.01 -1.77 0.23
N VAL A 153 -9.67 -0.63 -0.01
CA VAL A 153 -9.57 0.56 0.83
C VAL A 153 -10.42 0.45 2.09
N GLU A 154 -11.57 -0.23 2.03
CA GLU A 154 -12.47 -0.32 3.17
C GLU A 154 -12.08 -1.42 4.16
N ARG A 155 -11.55 -2.55 3.66
CA ARG A 155 -11.35 -3.79 4.43
C ARG A 155 -10.00 -4.46 4.18
N GLY A 156 -9.24 -4.03 3.17
CA GLY A 156 -8.03 -4.70 2.72
C GLY A 156 -6.73 -3.97 3.06
N THR A 157 -5.72 -4.21 2.23
CA THR A 157 -4.37 -3.64 2.39
C THR A 157 -4.30 -2.11 2.22
N GLY A 158 -5.34 -1.50 1.66
CA GLY A 158 -5.42 -0.07 1.34
C GLY A 158 -6.06 0.81 2.41
N THR A 159 -6.40 0.26 3.58
CA THR A 159 -7.19 0.93 4.64
C THR A 159 -6.63 2.24 5.16
N ALA A 160 -5.31 2.44 5.07
CA ALA A 160 -4.69 3.73 5.40
C ALA A 160 -5.10 4.89 4.46
N THR A 161 -5.66 4.59 3.28
CA THR A 161 -6.19 5.61 2.36
C THR A 161 -7.62 6.02 2.67
N ARG A 162 -8.33 5.30 3.54
CA ARG A 162 -9.75 5.53 3.80
C ARG A 162 -9.99 6.93 4.36
N ILE A 163 -10.93 7.63 3.76
CA ILE A 163 -11.46 8.90 4.24
C ILE A 163 -12.95 8.68 4.50
N PRO A 164 -13.41 8.82 5.75
CA PRO A 164 -14.83 8.74 6.06
C PRO A 164 -15.66 9.65 5.13
N GLY A 165 -16.81 9.16 4.64
CA GLY A 165 -17.64 9.89 3.67
C GLY A 165 -17.17 9.86 2.21
N VAL A 166 -15.97 9.36 1.90
CA VAL A 166 -15.41 9.37 0.55
C VAL A 166 -15.11 7.97 0.08
N LYS A 167 -15.80 7.53 -0.97
CA LYS A 167 -15.50 6.25 -1.61
C LYS A 167 -14.28 6.37 -2.50
N ILE A 168 -13.23 5.63 -2.15
CA ILE A 168 -11.98 5.55 -2.90
C ILE A 168 -11.85 4.12 -3.41
N ALA A 169 -11.53 3.96 -4.69
CA ALA A 169 -11.14 2.68 -5.26
C ALA A 169 -9.62 2.70 -5.49
N GLY A 170 -8.90 1.68 -5.03
CA GLY A 170 -7.45 1.66 -5.23
C GLY A 170 -6.80 0.34 -4.82
N LYS A 171 -5.48 0.28 -5.02
CA LYS A 171 -4.68 -0.90 -4.74
C LYS A 171 -3.28 -0.52 -4.27
N THR A 172 -2.79 -1.27 -3.29
CA THR A 172 -1.37 -1.24 -2.90
C THR A 172 -0.54 -2.10 -3.84
N GLY A 173 0.66 -1.62 -4.17
CA GLY A 173 1.71 -2.40 -4.84
C GLY A 173 2.98 -2.46 -3.99
N THR A 174 3.56 -3.64 -3.88
CA THR A 174 4.85 -3.90 -3.21
C THR A 174 5.69 -4.77 -4.14
N ALA A 175 6.65 -4.16 -4.83
CA ALA A 175 7.48 -4.87 -5.81
C ALA A 175 8.94 -4.95 -5.35
N GLN A 176 9.53 -6.15 -5.42
CA GLN A 176 10.97 -6.31 -5.28
C GLN A 176 11.69 -5.72 -6.49
N ARG A 177 12.82 -5.06 -6.25
CA ARG A 177 13.62 -4.49 -7.33
C ARG A 177 14.52 -5.55 -7.95
N PHE A 178 14.59 -5.57 -9.27
CA PHE A 178 15.58 -6.35 -10.00
C PHE A 178 16.93 -5.61 -9.96
N VAL A 179 17.95 -6.22 -9.34
CA VAL A 179 19.30 -5.67 -9.18
C VAL A 179 20.31 -6.77 -9.45
N GLY A 180 21.22 -6.56 -10.40
CA GLY A 180 22.31 -7.50 -10.68
C GLY A 180 21.84 -8.89 -11.14
N GLY A 181 20.73 -8.97 -11.88
CA GLY A 181 20.21 -10.25 -12.40
C GLY A 181 19.28 -11.01 -11.44
N THR A 182 19.03 -10.48 -10.23
CA THR A 182 18.14 -11.12 -9.25
C THR A 182 17.22 -10.09 -8.57
N TYR A 183 16.12 -10.55 -7.99
CA TYR A 183 15.25 -9.71 -7.18
C TYR A 183 15.87 -9.47 -5.80
N SER A 184 16.07 -8.20 -5.46
CA SER A 184 16.64 -7.77 -4.19
C SER A 184 15.68 -8.05 -3.04
N GLN A 185 16.19 -8.70 -2.00
CA GLN A 185 15.45 -8.92 -0.75
C GLN A 185 15.35 -7.68 0.14
N GLN A 186 16.05 -6.59 -0.21
CA GLN A 186 16.20 -5.38 0.62
C GLN A 186 15.69 -4.12 -0.08
N ALA A 187 15.60 -4.11 -1.41
CA ALA A 187 15.18 -2.94 -2.17
C ALA A 187 13.78 -3.15 -2.75
N TYR A 188 12.81 -2.41 -2.23
CA TYR A 188 11.41 -2.48 -2.64
C TYR A 188 10.95 -1.14 -3.24
N THR A 189 9.98 -1.24 -4.15
CA THR A 189 9.16 -0.11 -4.59
C THR A 189 7.79 -0.26 -3.94
N ALA A 190 7.44 0.69 -3.09
CA ALA A 190 6.13 0.77 -2.45
C ALA A 190 5.24 1.73 -3.25
N SER A 191 4.00 1.34 -3.52
CA SER A 191 3.10 2.16 -4.31
C SER A 191 1.65 2.03 -3.88
N PHE A 192 0.87 3.06 -4.19
CA PHE A 192 -0.57 3.03 -4.15
C PHE A 192 -1.12 3.73 -5.39
N VAL A 193 -2.05 3.09 -6.07
CA VAL A 193 -2.76 3.67 -7.22
C VAL A 193 -4.26 3.57 -6.97
N GLY A 194 -5.00 4.61 -7.33
CA GLY A 194 -6.43 4.63 -7.12
C GLY A 194 -7.10 5.85 -7.73
N TYR A 195 -8.41 5.93 -7.59
CA TYR A 195 -9.23 7.01 -8.06
C TYR A 195 -10.42 7.27 -7.12
N TYR A 196 -10.94 8.48 -7.18
CA TYR A 196 -12.06 8.90 -6.35
C TYR A 196 -12.86 10.05 -7.01
N PRO A 197 -14.13 10.26 -6.60
CA PRO A 197 -14.98 9.28 -5.90
C PRO A 197 -15.14 7.97 -6.70
N ALA A 198 -15.29 6.82 -6.03
CA ALA A 198 -15.22 5.51 -6.70
C ALA A 198 -16.30 5.34 -7.80
N HIS A 199 -17.54 5.76 -7.54
CA HIS A 199 -18.67 5.57 -8.47
C HIS A 199 -18.89 6.76 -9.42
N ALA A 200 -18.19 7.88 -9.19
CA ALA A 200 -18.18 9.03 -10.09
C ALA A 200 -16.76 9.62 -10.20
N PRO A 201 -15.80 8.89 -10.79
CA PRO A 201 -14.39 9.25 -10.69
C PRO A 201 -14.07 10.61 -11.33
N ARG A 202 -13.39 11.46 -10.57
CA ARG A 202 -12.92 12.78 -11.04
C ARG A 202 -11.41 12.85 -11.11
N VAL A 203 -10.73 12.09 -10.25
CA VAL A 203 -9.27 12.08 -10.14
C VAL A 203 -8.79 10.63 -10.04
N ALA A 204 -7.78 10.29 -10.84
CA ALA A 204 -6.96 9.10 -10.68
C ALA A 204 -5.53 9.54 -10.31
N MET A 205 -4.87 8.78 -9.44
CA MET A 205 -3.55 9.12 -8.93
C MET A 205 -2.74 7.87 -8.62
N VAL A 206 -1.43 7.96 -8.82
CA VAL A 206 -0.45 6.98 -8.37
C VAL A 206 0.59 7.67 -7.50
N VAL A 207 0.89 7.07 -6.36
CA VAL A 207 2.01 7.45 -5.49
C VAL A 207 2.98 6.29 -5.48
N MET A 208 4.25 6.57 -5.78
CA MET A 208 5.32 5.58 -5.80
C MET A 208 6.51 6.09 -4.99
N LEU A 209 7.01 5.24 -4.10
CA LEU A 209 8.17 5.51 -3.26
C LEU A 209 9.26 4.49 -3.58
N ASN A 210 10.44 5.01 -3.91
CA ASN A 210 11.61 4.21 -4.20
C ASN A 210 12.44 4.03 -2.91
N LYS A 211 12.66 2.79 -2.48
CA LYS A 211 13.41 2.45 -1.25
C LYS A 211 12.94 3.24 -0.01
N PRO A 212 11.65 3.17 0.37
CA PRO A 212 11.22 3.76 1.64
C PRO A 212 11.94 3.08 2.81
N THR A 213 12.43 3.88 3.77
CA THR A 213 13.15 3.38 4.95
C THR A 213 12.23 3.00 6.11
N THR A 214 11.01 3.53 6.14
CA THR A 214 10.05 3.33 7.24
C THR A 214 9.25 2.03 7.12
N SER A 215 8.93 1.58 5.89
CA SER A 215 8.26 0.30 5.63
C SER A 215 8.30 -0.03 4.14
N ILE A 216 8.38 -1.32 3.80
CA ILE A 216 8.38 -1.80 2.40
C ILE A 216 6.98 -1.81 1.77
N TYR A 217 5.92 -1.73 2.58
CA TYR A 217 4.55 -1.89 2.12
C TYR A 217 3.96 -0.56 1.60
N GLY A 218 3.28 -0.63 0.45
CA GLY A 218 2.57 0.53 -0.11
C GLY A 218 1.48 1.09 0.80
N GLY A 219 0.82 0.22 1.59
CA GLY A 219 -0.25 0.59 2.52
C GLY A 219 0.21 1.44 3.71
N THR A 220 1.47 1.37 4.11
CA THR A 220 2.01 2.13 5.25
C THR A 220 2.78 3.38 4.82
N THR A 221 3.12 3.50 3.54
CA THR A 221 3.99 4.58 3.03
C THR A 221 3.29 5.44 1.96
N ALA A 222 2.99 4.86 0.80
CA ALA A 222 2.36 5.57 -0.31
C ALA A 222 0.89 5.95 -0.02
N ALA A 223 0.16 5.09 0.69
CA ALA A 223 -1.25 5.29 1.02
C ALA A 223 -1.51 6.55 1.90
N PRO A 224 -0.79 6.82 3.00
CA PRO A 224 -0.96 8.07 3.74
C PRO A 224 -0.71 9.34 2.89
N ILE A 225 0.24 9.31 1.96
CA ILE A 225 0.49 10.41 1.03
C ILE A 225 -0.72 10.56 0.10
N PHE A 226 -1.21 9.45 -0.46
CA PHE A 226 -2.41 9.45 -1.30
C PHE A 226 -3.59 10.10 -0.56
N ARG A 227 -3.89 9.66 0.66
CA ARG A 227 -4.96 10.22 1.50
C ARG A 227 -4.84 11.73 1.66
N ARG A 228 -3.65 12.23 2.00
CA ARG A 228 -3.42 13.67 2.21
C ARG A 228 -3.64 14.49 0.94
N VAL A 229 -3.20 13.97 -0.21
CA VAL A 229 -3.45 14.64 -1.49
C VAL A 229 -4.94 14.67 -1.77
N VAL A 230 -5.65 13.54 -1.62
CA VAL A 230 -7.11 13.48 -1.77
C VAL A 230 -7.80 14.52 -0.88
N GLN A 231 -7.53 14.55 0.42
CA GLN A 231 -8.12 15.53 1.34
C GLN A 231 -7.91 16.98 0.89
N LYS A 232 -6.72 17.31 0.36
CA LYS A 232 -6.41 18.66 -0.14
C LYS A 232 -7.08 18.99 -1.47
N THR A 233 -7.22 18.02 -2.37
CA THR A 233 -7.82 18.25 -3.68
C THR A 233 -9.34 18.21 -3.63
N MET A 234 -9.92 17.54 -2.64
CA MET A 234 -11.36 17.50 -2.42
C MET A 234 -11.97 18.85 -2.06
N THR A 235 -11.22 19.76 -1.43
CA THR A 235 -11.68 21.13 -1.17
C THR A 235 -11.60 22.03 -2.41
N MET A 236 -10.80 21.63 -3.41
CA MET A 236 -10.62 22.38 -4.67
C MET A 236 -11.58 21.91 -5.77
N LEU A 237 -12.02 20.66 -5.68
CA LEU A 237 -13.01 20.07 -6.56
C LEU A 237 -14.37 20.35 -5.91
N GLU A 238 -15.25 21.10 -6.55
CA GLU A 238 -16.67 21.22 -6.16
C GLU A 238 -17.34 19.84 -6.28
N LEU A 239 -17.03 18.93 -5.34
CA LEU A 239 -17.66 17.63 -5.21
C LEU A 239 -19.11 17.85 -4.77
N ASP A 240 -20.00 16.93 -5.14
CA ASP A 240 -21.42 17.08 -4.87
C ASP A 240 -21.74 17.31 -3.39
N ALA A 241 -22.86 17.98 -3.11
CA ALA A 241 -23.26 18.40 -1.78
C ALA A 241 -23.34 17.22 -0.78
N GLY A 242 -23.73 16.03 -1.23
CA GLY A 242 -23.76 14.82 -0.39
C GLY A 242 -22.36 14.37 0.05
N THR A 243 -21.36 14.47 -0.83
CA THR A 243 -19.96 14.24 -0.49
C THR A 243 -19.46 15.32 0.49
N VAL A 244 -19.84 16.58 0.33
CA VAL A 244 -19.47 17.69 1.23
C VAL A 244 -20.07 17.54 2.64
N GLU A 245 -21.36 17.19 2.75
CA GLU A 245 -22.02 16.96 4.04
C GLU A 245 -21.45 15.74 4.77
N HIS A 246 -21.19 14.65 4.04
CA HIS A 246 -20.54 13.48 4.63
C HIS A 246 -19.11 13.77 5.06
N ILE A 247 -18.36 14.62 4.34
CA ILE A 247 -17.01 15.09 4.73
C ILE A 247 -17.06 15.93 5.99
N ALA A 248 -18.04 16.83 6.14
CA ALA A 248 -18.21 17.66 7.33
C ALA A 248 -18.46 16.79 8.57
N ALA A 249 -19.33 15.78 8.46
CA ALA A 249 -19.53 14.76 9.50
C ALA A 249 -18.29 13.83 9.69
N SER A 250 -17.47 13.68 8.66
CA SER A 250 -16.21 12.90 8.65
C SER A 250 -15.04 13.61 9.33
N ALA A 251 -15.01 14.94 9.22
CA ALA A 251 -14.00 15.81 9.81
C ALA A 251 -14.13 15.84 11.34
N GLU A 252 -15.33 15.57 11.87
CA GLU A 252 -15.57 15.32 13.29
C GLU A 252 -15.13 13.93 13.76
N ALA A 253 -14.90 12.97 12.84
CA ALA A 253 -14.45 11.61 13.17
C ALA A 253 -13.02 11.32 12.68
N ASP A 254 -12.06 12.19 13.02
CA ASP A 254 -10.64 11.96 12.75
C ASP A 254 -10.07 10.90 13.70
N SER A 255 -10.45 9.63 13.51
CA SER A 255 -9.95 8.53 14.34
C SER A 255 -8.67 7.91 13.79
N VAL A 256 -7.70 7.68 14.67
CA VAL A 256 -6.43 7.00 14.43
C VAL A 256 -6.36 5.71 15.25
N VAL A 257 -5.73 4.68 14.69
CA VAL A 257 -5.47 3.43 15.42
C VAL A 257 -4.24 3.63 16.31
N VAL A 258 -4.39 3.34 17.59
CA VAL A 258 -3.32 3.50 18.58
C VAL A 258 -2.20 2.49 18.29
N PRO A 259 -0.96 2.95 18.00
CA PRO A 259 0.17 2.06 17.79
C PRO A 259 0.66 1.45 19.11
N ASP A 260 1.28 0.27 19.03
CA ASP A 260 1.97 -0.32 20.19
C ASP A 260 3.34 0.34 20.37
N VAL A 261 3.45 1.17 21.39
CA VAL A 261 4.66 1.88 21.80
C VAL A 261 5.31 1.28 23.05
N ARG A 262 4.77 0.17 23.58
CA ARG A 262 5.43 -0.57 24.66
C ARG A 262 6.79 -1.10 24.20
N GLY A 263 7.76 -1.09 25.10
CA GLY A 263 9.15 -1.42 24.83
C GLY A 263 9.98 -0.31 24.18
N LEU A 264 9.36 0.83 23.81
CA LEU A 264 10.09 2.01 23.32
C LEU A 264 10.47 2.95 24.46
N GLN A 265 11.53 3.74 24.25
CA GLN A 265 11.83 4.89 25.09
C GLN A 265 10.76 5.98 24.90
N PRO A 266 10.39 6.74 25.95
CA PRO A 266 9.31 7.74 25.87
C PRO A 266 9.49 8.77 24.76
N ARG A 267 10.70 9.29 24.53
CA ARG A 267 10.98 10.25 23.45
C ARG A 267 10.76 9.66 22.05
N THR A 268 11.21 8.42 21.85
CA THR A 268 11.00 7.68 20.59
C THR A 268 9.52 7.35 20.39
N ALA A 269 8.83 6.94 21.45
CA ALA A 269 7.40 6.66 21.43
C ALA A 269 6.58 7.91 21.10
N ASP A 270 6.87 9.05 21.72
CA ASP A 270 6.19 10.32 21.43
C ASP A 270 6.42 10.73 19.97
N THR A 271 7.62 10.54 19.44
CA THR A 271 7.91 10.77 18.01
C THR A 271 7.03 9.89 17.10
N VAL A 272 6.90 8.60 17.41
CA VAL A 272 6.04 7.65 16.66
C VAL A 272 4.56 8.03 16.76
N LEU A 273 4.10 8.43 17.94
CA LEU A 273 2.72 8.85 18.17
C LEU A 273 2.39 10.14 17.39
N ARG A 274 3.29 11.12 17.40
CA ARG A 274 3.09 12.38 16.66
C ARG A 274 2.98 12.17 15.15
N GLN A 275 3.66 11.17 14.59
CA GLN A 275 3.54 10.83 13.17
C GLN A 275 2.12 10.38 12.78
N VAL A 276 1.37 9.79 13.72
CA VAL A 276 -0.01 9.36 13.51
C VAL A 276 -1.03 10.34 14.08
N GLY A 277 -0.59 11.46 14.67
CA GLY A 277 -1.45 12.48 15.25
C GLY A 277 -1.87 12.18 16.69
N LEU A 278 -1.10 11.39 17.42
CA LEU A 278 -1.24 11.15 18.87
C LEU A 278 -0.04 11.78 19.59
N HIS A 279 -0.05 11.81 20.91
CA HIS A 279 1.11 12.22 21.71
C HIS A 279 1.09 11.54 23.07
N LEU A 280 2.22 11.51 23.76
CA LEU A 280 2.24 11.16 25.18
C LEU A 280 1.75 12.35 26.01
N GLU A 281 0.94 12.06 27.02
CA GLU A 281 0.51 13.05 28.02
C GLU A 281 1.73 13.61 28.78
N GLU A 282 2.66 12.72 29.17
CA GLU A 282 3.94 13.08 29.75
C GLU A 282 5.08 12.29 29.09
N VAL A 283 6.18 12.97 28.78
CA VAL A 283 7.37 12.37 28.18
C VAL A 283 8.47 12.27 29.23
N ALA A 284 8.64 11.10 29.83
CA ALA A 284 9.73 10.85 30.76
C ALA A 284 11.11 10.87 30.06
N ASP A 285 12.15 11.30 30.77
CA ASP A 285 13.50 11.44 30.20
C ASP A 285 14.23 10.11 29.96
N SER A 286 13.87 9.06 30.71
CA SER A 286 14.53 7.75 30.63
C SER A 286 13.57 6.60 30.98
N GLY A 287 14.00 5.37 30.68
CA GLY A 287 13.21 4.15 30.89
C GLY A 287 12.53 3.65 29.61
N VAL A 288 11.73 2.59 29.73
CA VAL A 288 10.93 2.02 28.64
C VAL A 288 9.45 1.99 29.02
N ILE A 289 8.58 2.15 28.03
CA ILE A 289 7.14 2.07 28.24
C ILE A 289 6.75 0.62 28.52
N LEU A 290 6.25 0.35 29.72
CA LEU A 290 5.72 -0.95 30.14
C LEU A 290 4.22 -1.07 29.83
N HIS A 291 3.51 0.04 30.02
CA HIS A 291 2.07 0.11 29.82
C HIS A 291 1.71 1.37 29.04
N GLN A 292 0.69 1.27 28.20
CA GLN A 292 0.10 2.40 27.50
C GLN A 292 -1.42 2.34 27.60
N GLN A 293 -2.06 3.49 27.67
CA GLN A 293 -3.49 3.67 27.43
C GLN A 293 -3.67 4.88 26.51
N PRO A 294 -4.55 4.80 25.49
CA PRO A 294 -5.36 3.65 25.11
C PRO A 294 -4.54 2.44 24.60
N TYR A 295 -5.16 1.26 24.58
CA TYR A 295 -4.47 0.01 24.22
C TYR A 295 -4.14 -0.04 22.72
N PRO A 296 -3.06 -0.72 22.33
CA PRO A 296 -2.72 -0.91 20.92
C PRO A 296 -3.88 -1.51 20.12
N GLY A 297 -4.14 -0.97 18.94
CA GLY A 297 -5.24 -1.41 18.07
C GLY A 297 -6.59 -0.75 18.35
N GLN A 298 -6.76 -0.02 19.46
CA GLN A 298 -7.95 0.78 19.70
C GLN A 298 -8.01 1.98 18.73
N ARG A 299 -9.21 2.40 18.34
CA ARG A 299 -9.43 3.63 17.57
C ARG A 299 -9.74 4.76 18.53
N VAL A 300 -9.01 5.85 18.41
CA VAL A 300 -9.24 7.08 19.20
C VAL A 300 -9.14 8.29 18.31
N GLU A 301 -9.62 9.44 18.77
CA GLU A 301 -9.52 10.70 18.02
C GLU A 301 -8.05 11.11 17.85
N ARG A 302 -7.72 11.74 16.72
CA ARG A 302 -6.45 12.45 16.58
C ARG A 302 -6.39 13.54 17.62
N SER A 303 -5.19 13.81 18.08
CA SER A 303 -4.84 14.58 19.28
C SER A 303 -5.14 13.90 20.61
N THR A 304 -5.64 12.65 20.64
CA THR A 304 -5.72 11.89 21.91
C THR A 304 -4.33 11.75 22.53
N ALA A 305 -4.21 12.13 23.80
CA ALA A 305 -3.03 11.91 24.62
C ALA A 305 -3.00 10.45 25.11
N LEU A 306 -1.83 9.85 25.10
CA LEU A 306 -1.58 8.52 25.66
C LEU A 306 -0.94 8.67 27.03
N THR A 307 -1.53 8.01 28.02
CA THR A 307 -0.92 7.84 29.34
C THR A 307 -0.06 6.58 29.31
N VAL A 308 1.20 6.70 29.72
CA VAL A 308 2.16 5.59 29.74
C VAL A 308 2.74 5.37 31.12
N LYS A 309 2.98 4.11 31.50
CA LYS A 309 3.80 3.79 32.66
C LYS A 309 5.19 3.42 32.19
N VAL A 310 6.17 4.19 32.62
CA VAL A 310 7.58 4.05 32.25
C VAL A 310 8.30 3.35 33.39
N SER A 311 9.22 2.43 33.06
CA SER A 311 10.08 1.80 34.07
C SER A 311 10.92 2.86 34.79
N PRO A 312 11.02 2.85 36.13
CA PRO A 312 11.94 3.73 36.85
C PRO A 312 13.37 3.47 36.34
N GLY A 313 14.12 4.55 36.10
CA GLY A 313 15.29 4.58 35.22
C GLY A 313 16.46 3.63 35.51
N LYS A 314 17.35 3.61 34.51
CA LYS A 314 18.32 2.59 34.07
C LYS A 314 17.67 1.34 33.48
N HIS A 315 18.08 1.06 32.23
CA HIS A 315 17.65 -0.07 31.39
C HIS A 315 17.16 -1.22 32.26
N PRO A 316 15.91 -1.69 32.11
CA PRO A 316 15.58 -2.96 32.74
C PRO A 316 16.63 -3.94 32.22
N GLN A 317 17.43 -4.53 33.13
CA GLN A 317 18.38 -5.59 32.77
C GLN A 317 17.68 -6.68 31.96
N HIS A 318 16.35 -6.76 32.10
CA HIS A 318 15.47 -7.76 31.52
C HIS A 318 14.17 -7.15 30.95
N PRO A 319 14.15 -6.59 29.72
CA PRO A 319 12.93 -6.13 29.07
C PRO A 319 11.91 -7.27 28.88
N ASP A 320 10.64 -7.06 29.20
CA ASP A 320 9.58 -8.03 28.89
C ASP A 320 9.15 -7.91 27.43
N VAL A 321 9.41 -8.96 26.66
CA VAL A 321 9.10 -9.10 25.24
C VAL A 321 8.04 -10.17 24.97
N THR A 322 7.39 -10.68 26.02
CA THR A 322 6.28 -11.63 25.91
C THR A 322 5.12 -11.02 25.12
N GLY A 323 4.55 -11.78 24.18
CA GLY A 323 3.49 -11.36 23.27
C GLY A 323 3.99 -10.62 22.01
N LEU A 324 5.24 -10.16 21.97
CA LEU A 324 5.82 -9.58 20.75
C LEU A 324 6.06 -10.67 19.70
N THR A 325 6.09 -10.26 18.42
CA THR A 325 6.63 -11.16 17.38
C THR A 325 8.09 -11.41 17.68
N LEU A 326 8.57 -12.62 17.38
CA LEU A 326 9.96 -13.02 17.60
C LEU A 326 10.95 -11.99 17.01
N ARG A 327 10.65 -11.48 15.81
CA ARG A 327 11.45 -10.43 15.16
C ARG A 327 11.55 -9.14 15.97
N ARG A 328 10.44 -8.71 16.58
CA ARG A 328 10.40 -7.48 17.38
C ARG A 328 11.00 -7.68 18.77
N ALA A 329 10.81 -8.85 19.36
CA ALA A 329 11.43 -9.25 20.63
C ALA A 329 12.96 -9.23 20.54
N ILE A 330 13.54 -9.83 19.49
CA ILE A 330 14.99 -9.82 19.26
C ILE A 330 15.51 -8.40 19.10
N ALA A 331 14.80 -7.54 18.35
CA ALA A 331 15.22 -6.15 18.15
C ALA A 331 15.26 -5.36 19.47
N VAL A 332 14.24 -5.52 20.33
CA VAL A 332 14.18 -4.86 21.64
C VAL A 332 15.31 -5.32 22.55
N LEU A 333 15.62 -6.62 22.58
CA LEU A 333 16.66 -7.17 23.44
C LEU A 333 18.07 -6.82 22.93
N HIS A 334 18.31 -6.85 21.62
CA HIS A 334 19.59 -6.48 21.04
C HIS A 334 19.90 -4.98 21.25
N ASP A 335 18.90 -4.10 21.12
CA ASP A 335 19.06 -2.66 21.39
C ASP A 335 19.39 -2.39 22.88
N ALA A 336 18.96 -3.29 23.77
CA ALA A 336 19.32 -3.28 25.18
C ALA A 336 20.68 -3.96 25.49
N GLY A 337 21.42 -4.43 24.48
CA GLY A 337 22.72 -5.08 24.65
C GLY A 337 22.66 -6.51 25.19
N ILE A 338 21.52 -7.20 25.03
CA ILE A 338 21.25 -8.51 25.61
C ILE A 338 21.42 -9.59 24.53
N GLU A 339 22.14 -10.66 24.88
CA GLU A 339 22.29 -11.82 23.99
C GLU A 339 21.00 -12.65 23.98
N VAL A 340 20.52 -13.07 22.80
CA VAL A 340 19.22 -13.75 22.69
C VAL A 340 19.38 -15.14 22.07
N LYS A 341 18.87 -16.17 22.76
CA LYS A 341 18.68 -17.52 22.20
C LYS A 341 17.20 -17.74 21.94
N VAL A 342 16.88 -18.38 20.82
CA VAL A 342 15.49 -18.51 20.37
C VAL A 342 15.14 -19.97 20.10
N SER A 343 13.96 -20.36 20.58
CA SER A 343 13.31 -21.62 20.23
C SER A 343 11.90 -21.36 19.70
N GLY A 344 11.57 -21.90 18.53
CA GLY A 344 10.26 -21.76 17.88
C GLY A 344 10.12 -20.54 16.95
N THR A 345 8.89 -20.29 16.50
CA THR A 345 8.54 -19.24 15.52
C THR A 345 7.22 -18.60 15.93
N GLY A 346 6.97 -17.34 15.52
CA GLY A 346 5.70 -16.67 15.82
C GLY A 346 5.84 -15.60 16.89
N ARG A 347 4.99 -15.67 17.93
CA ARG A 347 5.02 -14.71 19.04
C ARG A 347 5.70 -15.32 20.26
N VAL A 348 6.45 -14.50 20.99
CA VAL A 348 7.08 -14.92 22.24
C VAL A 348 5.99 -15.27 23.24
N VAL A 349 5.92 -16.54 23.61
CA VAL A 349 5.00 -17.03 24.65
C VAL A 349 5.68 -17.08 26.00
N GLN A 350 7.01 -17.15 26.03
CA GLN A 350 7.78 -17.22 27.26
C GLN A 350 9.20 -16.68 27.03
N GLN A 351 9.74 -16.00 28.04
CA GLN A 351 11.13 -15.56 28.11
C GLN A 351 11.79 -16.05 29.40
N VAL A 352 13.05 -16.48 29.34
CA VAL A 352 13.82 -16.98 30.48
C VAL A 352 15.19 -16.31 30.51
N TRP A 353 15.61 -15.81 31.67
CA TRP A 353 16.82 -15.02 31.82
C TRP A 353 17.97 -15.81 32.44
N HIS A 354 19.17 -15.65 31.87
CA HIS A 354 20.42 -16.23 32.35
C HIS A 354 21.53 -15.17 32.28
N GLY A 355 21.68 -14.36 33.33
CA GLY A 355 22.67 -13.28 33.35
C GLY A 355 22.41 -12.27 32.22
N SER A 356 23.38 -12.08 31.32
CA SER A 356 23.27 -11.19 30.16
C SER A 356 22.56 -11.81 28.94
N THR A 357 22.05 -13.04 29.05
CA THR A 357 21.38 -13.76 27.96
C THR A 357 19.89 -13.97 28.27
N CYS A 358 19.04 -13.85 27.24
CA CYS A 358 17.61 -14.13 27.28
C CYS A 358 17.25 -15.28 26.33
N ASN A 359 16.61 -16.34 26.84
CA ASN A 359 16.06 -17.43 26.05
C ASN A 359 14.57 -17.16 25.75
N LEU A 360 14.23 -16.99 24.48
CA LEU A 360 12.86 -16.79 24.00
C LEU A 360 12.27 -18.10 23.49
N ILE A 361 11.05 -18.41 23.93
CA ILE A 361 10.22 -19.48 23.39
C ILE A 361 9.07 -18.82 22.63
N ALA A 362 8.96 -19.10 21.34
CA ALA A 362 7.89 -18.58 20.48
C ALA A 362 7.00 -19.72 19.94
N ARG A 363 5.71 -19.44 19.84
CA ARG A 363 4.70 -20.32 19.22
C ARG A 363 3.81 -19.54 18.26
#